data_AF-A0AAV0QXL8-F1
#
_entry.id   AF-A0AAV0QXL8-F1
#
_cell.length_a   1.000
_cell.length_b   1.000
_cell.length_c   1.000
_cell.angle_alpha   90.00
_cell.angle_beta   90.00
_cell.angle_gamma   90.00
#
_symmetry.space_group_name_H-M   'P 1'
#
loop_
_entity.id
_entity.type
_entity.pdbx_description
1 polymer ?
#
loop_
_entity_poly.entity_id
_entity_poly.type
_entity_poly.pdbx_seq_one_letter_code
_entity_poly.pdbx_strand_id
1 'polypeptide(L)' 'MDWGEGKLHWFDIYTYERDYRRCRHCVWIVKKNGPCLYDIGSGNFDFCYKWNQ' A
#
# COMPACT_ATOMS: atom_id res chain seq x y z
N MET A 1 -2.67 12.08 -13.84
CA MET A 1 -3.19 10.91 -13.10
C MET A 1 -4.65 11.18 -12.81
N ASP A 2 -5.55 10.38 -13.37
CA ASP A 2 -6.99 10.45 -13.13
C ASP A 2 -7.36 9.37 -12.10
N TRP A 3 -7.94 9.75 -10.97
CA TRP A 3 -8.34 8.84 -9.88
C TRP A 3 -9.72 8.20 -10.09
N GLY A 4 -10.43 8.57 -11.17
CA GLY A 4 -11.83 8.24 -11.39
C GLY A 4 -12.73 9.17 -10.58
N GLU A 5 -13.63 9.89 -11.24
CA GLU A 5 -14.48 10.90 -10.62
C GLU A 5 -15.21 10.38 -9.36
N GLY A 6 -14.97 11.01 -8.22
CA GLY A 6 -15.76 10.85 -6.99
C GLY A 6 -15.63 9.54 -6.22
N LYS A 7 -14.67 8.65 -6.56
CA LYS A 7 -14.51 7.39 -5.82
C LYS A 7 -13.74 7.62 -4.51
N LEU A 8 -14.38 7.29 -3.38
CA LEU A 8 -13.70 7.20 -2.10
C LEU A 8 -12.84 5.92 -2.09
N HIS A 9 -11.55 6.11 -1.90
CA HIS A 9 -10.59 5.03 -1.74
C HIS A 9 -10.04 5.06 -0.33
N TRP A 10 -10.02 3.91 0.33
CA TRP A 10 -9.48 3.77 1.68
C TRP A 10 -8.70 2.48 1.82
N PHE A 11 -7.77 2.47 2.76
CA PHE A 11 -6.84 1.36 3.00
C PHE A 11 -6.33 1.41 4.43
N ASP A 12 -6.17 0.23 5.05
CA ASP A 12 -5.56 0.09 6.36
C ASP A 12 -4.04 0.18 6.24
N ILE A 13 -3.48 1.31 6.68
CA ILE A 13 -2.03 1.58 6.57
C ILE A 13 -1.17 0.62 7.40
N TYR A 14 -1.78 -0.10 8.34
CA TYR A 14 -1.14 -1.16 9.11
C TYR A 14 -2.12 -2.27 9.50
N THR A 15 -1.76 -3.51 9.22
CA THR A 15 -2.45 -4.71 9.71
C THR A 15 -1.39 -5.66 10.25
N TYR A 16 -1.49 -6.06 11.52
CA TYR A 16 -0.46 -6.88 12.17
C TYR A 16 -0.11 -8.12 11.35
N GLU A 17 -1.10 -8.93 10.98
CA GLU A 17 -0.91 -10.17 10.22
C GLU A 17 -0.20 -9.96 8.87
N ARG A 18 -0.44 -8.82 8.22
CA ARG A 18 0.14 -8.46 6.93
C ARG A 18 1.55 -7.90 7.08
N ASP A 19 1.76 -7.01 8.05
CA ASP A 19 2.90 -6.09 8.01
C ASP A 19 4.02 -6.45 8.97
N TYR A 20 3.73 -7.18 10.06
CA TYR A 20 4.71 -7.37 11.15
C TYR A 20 6.02 -8.04 10.70
N ARG A 21 5.97 -8.91 9.69
CA ARG A 21 7.16 -9.56 9.09
C ARG A 21 7.76 -8.78 7.93
N ARG A 22 7.03 -7.82 7.36
CA ARG A 22 7.40 -7.13 6.12
C ARG A 22 8.05 -5.79 6.38
N CYS A 23 7.64 -5.08 7.43
CA CYS A 23 8.18 -3.76 7.74
C CYS A 23 8.28 -3.52 9.25
N ARG A 24 9.40 -2.90 9.67
CA ARG A 24 9.51 -2.25 10.98
C ARG A 24 9.09 -0.78 10.90
N HIS A 25 9.53 -0.10 9.86
CA HIS A 25 9.00 1.19 9.41
C HIS A 25 8.32 0.97 8.07
N CYS A 26 7.00 1.18 8.03
CA CYS A 26 6.19 0.88 6.85
C CYS A 26 6.06 2.13 5.99
N VAL A 27 6.79 2.16 4.89
CA VAL A 27 6.74 3.26 3.90
C VAL A 27 5.86 2.83 2.74
N TRP A 28 4.85 3.63 2.45
CA TRP A 28 3.86 3.34 1.43
C TRP A 28 3.92 4.36 0.30
N ILE A 29 3.78 3.90 -0.94
CA ILE A 29 3.47 4.75 -2.08
C ILE A 29 2.02 4.52 -2.49
N VAL A 30 1.24 5.60 -2.63
CA VAL A 30 -0.16 5.52 -3.03
C VAL A 30 -0.27 5.60 -4.55
N LYS A 31 -0.82 4.55 -5.18
CA LYS A 31 -1.06 4.48 -6.63
C LYS A 31 -2.55 4.37 -6.91
N LYS A 32 -2.96 4.65 -8.17
CA LYS A 32 -4.37 4.53 -8.62
C LYS A 32 -5.00 3.17 -8.26
N ASN A 33 -4.23 2.09 -8.39
CA ASN A 33 -4.71 0.72 -8.17
C ASN A 33 -4.62 0.26 -6.70
N GLY A 34 -4.13 1.13 -5.81
CA GLY A 34 -3.92 0.84 -4.40
C GLY A 34 -2.48 1.14 -3.93
N PRO A 35 -2.24 1.10 -2.61
CA PRO A 35 -0.94 1.41 -2.04
C PRO A 35 0.03 0.24 -2.15
N CYS A 36 1.31 0.55 -2.30
CA CYS A 36 2.40 -0.42 -2.29
C CYS A 36 3.37 -0.14 -1.14
N LEU A 37 3.74 -1.18 -0.39
CA LEU A 37 4.71 -1.14 0.69
C LEU A 37 6.13 -1.29 0.12
N TYR A 38 7.04 -0.51 0.69
CA TYR A 38 8.46 -0.59 0.43
C TYR A 38 9.03 -1.93 0.93
N ASP A 39 9.67 -2.68 0.03
CA ASP A 39 10.45 -3.85 0.35
C ASP A 39 11.92 -3.46 0.55
N ILE A 40 12.43 -3.72 1.77
CA ILE A 40 13.83 -3.47 2.11
C ILE A 40 14.76 -4.43 1.34
N GLY A 41 14.28 -5.63 0.99
CA GLY A 41 15.06 -6.63 0.27
C GLY A 41 15.38 -6.20 -1.17
N SER A 42 14.37 -5.70 -1.90
CA SER A 42 14.53 -5.23 -3.28
C SER A 42 14.90 -3.75 -3.41
N GLY A 43 14.65 -2.96 -2.37
CA GLY A 43 14.78 -1.50 -2.41
C GLY A 43 13.67 -0.80 -3.20
N ASN A 44 12.58 -1.50 -3.52
CA ASN A 44 11.47 -1.01 -4.35
C ASN A 44 10.11 -1.15 -3.65
N PHE A 45 9.05 -0.58 -4.25
CA PHE A 45 7.67 -0.68 -3.76
C PHE A 45 6.93 -1.87 -4.37
N ASP A 46 7.32 -3.08 -3.99
CA ASP A 46 6.88 -4.33 -4.63
C ASP A 46 5.64 -4.95 -4.00
N PHE A 47 5.38 -4.67 -2.72
CA PHE A 47 4.23 -5.23 -2.00
C PHE A 47 2.99 -4.37 -2.21
N CYS A 48 2.32 -4.51 -3.35
CA CYS A 48 1.11 -3.77 -3.70
C CYS A 48 -0.19 -4.44 -3.22
N TYR A 49 -1.12 -3.64 -2.71
CA TYR A 49 -2.43 -4.09 -2.26
C TYR A 49 -3.52 -3.30 -2.97
N LYS A 50 -4.73 -3.88 -3.06
CA LYS A 50 -5.90 -3.19 -3.60
C LYS A 50 -6.50 -2.27 -2.55
N TRP A 51 -7.27 -1.28 -3.00
CA TRP A 51 -8.17 -0.53 -2.13
C TRP A 51 -9.18 -1.47 -1.46
N ASN A 52 -9.58 -1.10 -0.25
CA ASN A 52 -10.64 -1.80 0.47
C ASN A 52 -11.99 -1.60 -0.25
N GLN A 53 -12.90 -2.55 -0.08
CA GLN A 53 -14.27 -2.53 -0.60
C GLN A 53 -15.26 -2.25 0.53
#